data_AF-F3FX64-F1
#
_entry.id   AF-F3FX64-F1
#
_cell.length_a   1.000
_cell.length_b   1.000
_cell.length_c   1.000
_cell.angle_alpha   90.00
_cell.angle_beta   90.00
_cell.angle_gamma   90.00
#
_symmetry.space_group_name_H-M   'P 1'
#
loop_
_entity.id
_entity.type
_entity.pdbx_description
1 polymer ?
#
loop_
_entity_poly.entity_id
_entity_poly.type
_entity_poly.pdbx_seq_one_letter_code
_entity_poly.pdbx_strand_id
1 'polypeptide(L)' 'MRGYDALLAGKPLPFQPLLVQYRDYAVWQRSWLEAGEQARQLDYWRSHLGEEHPLLELPTDRPYPALPSHDGA' A
#
# COMPACT_ATOMS: atom_id res chain seq x y z
N MET A 1 -10.01 -7.87 25.56
CA MET A 1 -10.34 -6.55 26.13
C MET A 1 -9.77 -5.51 25.18
N ARG A 2 -10.55 -4.53 24.72
CA ARG A 2 -10.01 -3.48 23.86
C ARG A 2 -9.13 -2.57 24.72
N GLY A 3 -8.13 -1.90 24.13
CA GLY A 3 -7.20 -1.05 24.88
C GLY A 3 -7.90 0.06 25.66
N TYR A 4 -9.01 0.57 25.11
CA TYR A 4 -9.85 1.58 25.75
C TYR A 4 -10.39 1.14 27.12
N ASP A 5 -10.95 -0.07 27.21
CA ASP A 5 -11.54 -0.58 28.46
C ASP A 5 -10.47 -0.79 29.54
N ALA A 6 -9.26 -1.20 29.15
CA ALA A 6 -8.13 -1.39 30.06
C ALA A 6 -7.65 -0.06 30.67
N LEU A 7 -7.58 1.00 29.84
CA LEU A 7 -7.21 2.34 30.28
C LEU A 7 -8.26 2.95 31.23
N LEU A 8 -9.55 2.80 30.93
CA LEU A 8 -10.62 3.24 31.84
C LEU A 8 -10.57 2.53 33.20
N ALA A 9 -10.11 1.28 33.23
CA ALA A 9 -9.96 0.49 34.45
C ALA A 9 -8.61 0.72 35.17
N GLY A 10 -7.76 1.63 34.70
CA GLY A 10 -6.41 1.86 35.27
C GLY A 10 -5.46 0.67 35.13
N LYS A 11 -5.76 -0.25 34.20
CA LYS A 11 -5.00 -1.48 33.96
C LYS A 11 -4.01 -1.28 32.81
N PRO A 12 -2.89 -2.03 32.80
CA PRO A 12 -1.95 -1.98 31.68
C PRO A 12 -2.62 -2.44 30.38
N LEU A 13 -2.13 -1.90 29.25
CA LEU A 13 -2.60 -2.30 27.93
C LEU A 13 -2.31 -3.80 27.69
N PRO A 14 -3.29 -4.57 27.20
CA PRO A 14 -3.16 -6.03 27.09
C PRO A 14 -2.45 -6.48 25.80
N PHE A 15 -1.72 -5.58 25.13
CA PHE A 15 -1.15 -5.85 23.81
C PHE A 15 0.23 -6.47 23.92
N GLN A 16 0.42 -7.59 23.21
CA GLN A 16 1.73 -8.15 22.95
C GLN A 16 2.39 -7.37 21.80
N PRO A 17 3.73 -7.27 21.78
CA PRO A 17 4.43 -6.68 20.63
C PRO A 17 4.12 -7.48 19.36
N LEU A 18 4.03 -6.78 18.22
CA LEU A 18 3.88 -7.45 16.93
C LEU A 18 5.12 -8.30 16.65
N LEU A 19 4.89 -9.52 16.16
CA LEU A 19 5.95 -10.47 15.80
C LEU A 19 6.84 -9.97 14.65
N VAL A 20 6.25 -9.18 13.76
CA VAL A 20 6.93 -8.55 12.63
C VAL A 20 6.50 -7.10 12.60
N GLN A 21 7.47 -6.18 12.67
CA GLN A 21 7.23 -4.76 12.48
C GLN A 21 7.27 -4.44 10.99
N TYR A 22 6.59 -3.38 10.58
CA TYR A 22 6.58 -2.97 9.18
C TYR A 22 7.99 -2.73 8.62
N ARG A 23 8.92 -2.23 9.45
CA ARG A 23 10.33 -2.06 9.05
C ARG A 23 11.00 -3.37 8.64
N ASP A 24 10.65 -4.48 9.32
CA ASP A 24 11.26 -5.79 9.08
C ASP A 24 10.77 -6.31 7.72
N TYR A 25 9.47 -6.12 7.45
CA TYR A 25 8.87 -6.39 6.15
C TYR A 25 9.50 -5.54 5.02
N ALA A 26 9.68 -4.24 5.23
CA ALA A 26 10.23 -3.35 4.21
C ALA A 26 11.68 -3.73 3.83
N VAL A 27 12.50 -4.10 4.82
CA VAL A 27 13.86 -4.62 4.56
C VAL A 27 13.80 -5.93 3.78
N TRP A 28 12.94 -6.87 4.19
CA TRP A 28 12.78 -8.14 3.47
C TRP A 28 12.32 -7.94 2.02
N GLN A 29 11.31 -7.10 1.78
CA GLN A 29 10.82 -6.79 0.45
C GLN A 29 11.93 -6.21 -0.43
N ARG A 30 12.71 -5.27 0.12
CA ARG A 30 13.83 -4.66 -0.61
C ARG A 30 14.89 -5.70 -0.99
N SER A 31 15.33 -6.52 -0.04
CA SER A 31 16.33 -7.56 -0.31
C SER A 31 15.84 -8.58 -1.34
N TRP A 32 14.55 -8.95 -1.30
CA TRP A 32 13.95 -9.85 -2.28
C TRP A 32 13.90 -9.23 -3.69
N LEU A 33 13.53 -7.95 -3.80
CA LEU A 33 13.53 -7.21 -5.05
C LEU A 33 14.96 -7.09 -5.63
N GLU A 34 15.93 -6.73 -4.80
CA GLU A 34 17.35 -6.61 -5.17
C GLU A 34 17.97 -7.96 -5.58
N ALA A 35 17.44 -9.08 -5.07
CA ALA A 35 17.86 -10.44 -5.46
C ALA A 35 17.39 -10.86 -6.86
N GLY A 36 16.79 -9.96 -7.64
CA GLY A 36 16.42 -10.15 -9.05
C GLY A 36 14.92 -10.25 -9.30
N GLU A 37 14.10 -10.32 -8.25
CA GLU A 37 12.65 -10.33 -8.40
C GLU A 37 12.14 -9.04 -9.05
N GLN A 38 12.80 -7.90 -8.78
CA GLN A 38 12.43 -6.61 -9.35
C GLN A 38 12.37 -6.66 -10.88
N ALA A 39 13.44 -7.16 -11.52
CA ALA A 39 13.50 -7.26 -12.97
C ALA A 39 12.43 -8.23 -13.50
N ARG A 40 12.30 -9.40 -12.87
CA ARG A 40 11.32 -10.42 -13.26
C ARG A 40 9.88 -9.88 -13.24
N GLN A 41 9.49 -9.17 -12.18
CA GLN A 41 8.14 -8.60 -12.09
C GLN A 41 7.94 -7.44 -13.06
N LEU A 42 8.96 -6.59 -13.23
CA LEU A 42 8.86 -5.48 -14.18
C LEU A 42 8.64 -5.99 -15.60
N ASP A 43 9.41 -6.98 -16.04
CA ASP A 43 9.28 -7.58 -17.37
C ASP A 43 7.92 -8.23 -17.57
N TYR A 44 7.45 -8.97 -16.57
CA TYR A 44 6.12 -9.58 -16.60
C TYR A 44 5.01 -8.54 -16.76
N TRP A 45 5.02 -7.48 -15.94
CA TRP A 45 3.94 -6.48 -15.96
C TRP A 45 3.97 -5.62 -17.21
N ARG A 46 5.16 -5.26 -17.71
CA ARG A 46 5.27 -4.53 -19.00
C ARG A 46 4.73 -5.36 -20.16
N SER A 47 5.06 -6.65 -20.19
CA SER A 47 4.54 -7.58 -21.20
C SER A 47 3.02 -7.75 -21.08
N HIS A 48 2.50 -7.82 -19.86
CA HIS A 48 1.08 -8.08 -19.61
C HIS A 48 0.18 -6.86 -19.84
N LEU A 49 0.62 -5.68 -19.42
CA LEU A 49 -0.17 -4.44 -19.50
C LEU A 49 -0.02 -3.74 -20.85
N GLY A 50 1.03 -4.06 -21.62
CA GLY A 50 1.36 -3.38 -22.86
C GLY A 50 1.86 -1.95 -22.63
N GLU A 51 2.04 -1.21 -23.72
CA GLU A 51 2.57 0.17 -23.69
C GLU A 51 1.46 1.24 -23.76
N GLU A 52 0.23 0.83 -24.10
CA GLU A 52 -0.92 1.74 -24.20
C GLU A 52 -1.86 1.53 -23.02
N HIS A 53 -2.14 2.62 -22.30
CA HIS A 53 -3.08 2.64 -21.18
C HIS A 53 -4.12 3.74 -21.43
N PRO A 54 -5.12 3.48 -22.30
CA PRO A 54 -6.16 4.46 -22.57
C PRO A 54 -6.97 4.75 -21.32
N LEU A 55 -7.45 5.99 -21.21
CA LEU A 55 -8.33 6.37 -20.12
C LEU A 55 -9.62 5.55 -20.17
N LEU A 56 -9.99 4.95 -19.03
CA LEU A 56 -11.27 4.28 -18.89
C LEU A 56 -12.36 5.33 -18.67
N GLU A 57 -13.12 5.61 -19.72
CA GLU A 57 -14.27 6.51 -19.67
C GLU A 57 -15.41 5.86 -18.87
N LEU A 58 -15.48 6.20 -17.59
CA LEU A 58 -16.57 5.80 -16.70
C LEU A 58 -17.58 6.95 -16.54
N PRO A 59 -18.88 6.64 -16.39
CA PRO A 59 -19.87 7.64 -16.07
C PRO A 59 -19.56 8.20 -14.66
N THR A 60 -19.07 9.43 -14.62
CA THR A 60 -18.71 10.13 -13.38
C THR A 60 -19.61 11.34 -13.20
N ASP A 61 -19.99 11.64 -11.95
CA ASP A 61 -20.82 12.80 -11.62
C ASP A 61 -20.09 14.13 -11.88
N ARG A 62 -18.77 14.09 -12.00
CA ARG A 62 -17.90 15.24 -12.27
C ARG A 62 -16.90 14.88 -13.36
N PRO A 63 -16.75 15.71 -14.41
CA PRO A 63 -15.78 15.45 -15.45
C PRO A 63 -14.36 15.42 -14.86
N TYR A 64 -13.52 14.55 -15.42
CA TYR A 64 -12.12 14.47 -15.00
C TYR A 64 -11.42 15.80 -15.35
N PRO A 65 -10.73 16.46 -14.40
CA PRO A 65 -10.06 17.72 -14.67
C PRO A 65 -8.88 17.50 -15.63
N ALA A 66 -8.73 18.38 -16.62
CA ALA A 66 -7.65 18.30 -17.62
C ALA A 66 -6.24 18.46 -17.00
N LEU A 67 -6.14 19.07 -15.82
CA LEU A 67 -4.92 19.14 -15.01
C LEU A 67 -5.18 18.45 -13.68
N PRO A 68 -4.49 17.33 -13.38
CA PRO A 68 -4.57 16.70 -12.08
C PRO A 68 -4.06 17.68 -11.02
N SER A 69 -4.90 18.03 -10.05
CA SER A 69 -4.42 18.65 -8.81
C SER A 69 -3.93 17.53 -7.88
N HIS A 70 -2.77 17.72 -7.27
CA HIS A 70 -2.25 16.83 -6.23
C HIS A 70 -2.80 17.16 -4.84
N ASP A 71 -3.72 18.13 -4.74
CA ASP A 71 -4.34 18.58 -3.49
C ASP A 71 -5.49 17.66 -3.08
N GLY A 72 -5.24 16.34 -3.08
CA GLY A 72 -6.24 15.30 -2.86
C GLY A 72 -7.26 15.59 -1.75
N ALA A 73 -8.48 15.09 -1.95
CA ALA A 73 -9.66 15.28 -1.10
C ALA A 73 -9.48 14.83 0.36
#